data_AF-A0A7K0PBR7-F1
#
_entry.id   AF-A0A7K0PBR7-F1
#
_cell.length_a   1.000
_cell.length_b   1.000
_cell.length_c   1.000
_cell.angle_alpha   90.00
_cell.angle_beta   90.00
_cell.angle_gamma   90.00
#
_symmetry.space_group_name_H-M   'P 1'
#
loop_
_entity.id
_entity.type
_entity.pdbx_description
1 polymer ?
#
loop_
_entity_poly.entity_id
_entity_poly.type
_entity_poly.pdbx_seq_one_letter_code
_entity_poly.pdbx_strand_id
1 'polypeptide(L)'
;MAPSRPPRAESSAVLPLKRQVWEDARVAEAAWSRALATHRDAKPASRGLRVRLRATSAAAAEMAAVAREAEAAGLAWAVLGPSHGSVDALPGELAAPNRWPCAEWAAVERAERGAVTVARAGTLGEVAEVFDVLAGALARLADVAGKPDELGADVPARGANT
;
A
#
# COMPACT_ATOMS: atom_id res chain seq x y z
N MET A 1 -9.60 -33.52 43.88
CA MET A 1 -10.42 -32.73 42.92
C MET A 1 -9.86 -31.31 42.89
N ALA A 2 -9.14 -30.95 41.84
CA ALA A 2 -8.68 -29.57 41.65
C ALA A 2 -9.82 -28.74 41.03
N PRO A 3 -10.12 -27.52 41.53
CA PRO A 3 -11.15 -26.69 40.92
C PRO A 3 -10.68 -26.18 39.55
N SER A 4 -11.48 -26.46 38.53
CA SER A 4 -11.35 -25.92 37.18
C SER A 4 -11.30 -24.39 37.23
N ARG A 5 -10.19 -23.81 36.76
CA ARG A 5 -10.09 -22.38 36.49
C ARG A 5 -11.13 -22.02 35.40
N PRO A 6 -12.01 -21.02 35.60
CA PRO A 6 -12.87 -20.57 34.51
C PRO A 6 -12.01 -19.97 33.38
N PRO A 7 -12.44 -20.10 32.11
CA PRO A 7 -11.76 -19.45 31.00
C PRO A 7 -11.73 -17.95 31.27
N ARG A 8 -10.55 -17.33 31.11
CA ARG A 8 -10.40 -15.87 31.17
C ARG A 8 -11.40 -15.27 30.20
N ALA A 9 -12.40 -14.55 30.72
CA ALA A 9 -13.22 -13.68 29.91
C ALA A 9 -12.26 -12.70 29.22
N GLU A 10 -12.14 -12.81 27.89
CA GLU A 10 -11.53 -11.75 27.10
C GLU A 10 -12.25 -10.46 27.50
N SER A 11 -11.48 -9.50 28.02
CA SER A 11 -12.02 -8.28 28.63
C SER A 11 -13.02 -7.62 27.67
N SER A 12 -14.19 -7.22 28.16
CA SER A 12 -15.32 -6.73 27.34
C SER A 12 -14.98 -5.54 26.41
N ALA A 13 -13.83 -4.87 26.64
CA ALA A 13 -13.29 -3.80 25.81
C ALA A 13 -12.43 -4.28 24.62
N VAL A 14 -11.97 -5.54 24.62
CA VAL A 14 -11.09 -6.11 23.57
C VAL A 14 -11.88 -6.40 22.29
N LEU A 15 -13.15 -6.79 22.40
CA LEU A 15 -14.01 -7.09 21.25
C LEU A 15 -14.36 -5.84 20.42
N PRO A 16 -14.75 -4.69 21.02
CA PRO A 16 -14.92 -3.43 20.28
C PRO A 16 -13.64 -2.96 19.59
N LEU A 17 -12.47 -3.08 20.24
CA LEU A 17 -11.19 -2.67 19.67
C LEU A 17 -10.80 -3.50 18.44
N LYS A 18 -10.89 -4.84 18.55
CA LYS A 18 -10.62 -5.74 17.42
C LYS A 18 -11.56 -5.48 16.23
N ARG A 19 -12.82 -5.14 16.49
CA ARG A 19 -13.80 -4.78 15.45
C ARG A 19 -13.45 -3.45 14.78
N GLN A 20 -13.04 -2.45 15.54
CA GLN A 20 -12.63 -1.15 15.01
C GLN A 20 -11.42 -1.30 14.08
N VAL A 21 -10.36 -1.99 14.54
CA VAL A 21 -9.15 -2.24 13.74
C VAL A 21 -9.44 -3.01 12.45
N TRP A 22 -10.42 -3.93 12.48
CA TRP A 22 -10.86 -4.62 11.26
C TRP A 22 -11.56 -3.70 10.27
N GLU A 23 -12.41 -2.79 10.74
CA GLU A 23 -13.05 -1.80 9.86
C GLU A 23 -12.03 -0.83 9.26
N ASP A 24 -11.07 -0.37 10.08
CA ASP A 24 -9.98 0.50 9.62
C ASP A 24 -9.12 -0.19 8.57
N ALA A 25 -8.87 -1.51 8.71
CA ALA A 25 -8.16 -2.30 7.71
C ALA A 25 -8.92 -2.36 6.38
N ARG A 26 -10.24 -2.52 6.41
CA ARG A 26 -11.07 -2.50 5.20
C ARG A 26 -11.10 -1.13 4.52
N VAL A 27 -11.12 -0.06 5.31
CA VAL A 27 -11.05 1.31 4.79
C VAL A 27 -9.71 1.56 4.10
N ALA A 28 -8.61 1.16 4.74
CA ALA A 28 -7.25 1.28 4.20
C ALA A 28 -7.08 0.46 2.91
N GLU A 29 -7.55 -0.79 2.88
CA GLU A 29 -7.53 -1.62 1.67
C GLU A 29 -8.33 -0.97 0.53
N ALA A 30 -9.52 -0.46 0.82
CA ALA A 30 -10.33 0.21 -0.19
C ALA A 30 -9.69 1.51 -0.69
N ALA A 31 -9.01 2.27 0.18
CA ALA A 31 -8.24 3.45 -0.21
C ALA A 31 -7.07 3.09 -1.12
N TRP A 32 -6.34 2.03 -0.77
CA TRP A 32 -5.27 1.45 -1.57
C TRP A 32 -5.75 1.04 -2.97
N SER A 33 -6.81 0.24 -3.06
CA SER A 33 -7.38 -0.19 -4.35
C SER A 33 -7.84 0.98 -5.21
N ARG A 34 -8.47 2.01 -4.61
CA ARG A 34 -8.87 3.22 -5.35
C ARG A 34 -7.67 4.00 -5.87
N ALA A 35 -6.61 4.11 -5.08
CA ALA A 35 -5.38 4.82 -5.49
C ALA A 35 -4.70 4.11 -6.66
N LEU A 36 -4.63 2.77 -6.63
CA LEU A 36 -4.12 1.97 -7.75
C LEU A 36 -4.95 2.12 -9.02
N ALA A 37 -6.28 1.97 -8.92
CA ALA A 37 -7.18 2.13 -10.07
C ALA A 37 -7.04 3.54 -10.71
N THR A 38 -6.96 4.58 -9.87
CA THR A 38 -6.74 5.96 -10.34
C THR A 38 -5.40 6.13 -11.04
N HIS A 39 -4.35 5.43 -10.59
CA HIS A 39 -3.05 5.45 -11.24
C HIS A 39 -3.08 4.73 -12.59
N ARG A 40 -3.75 3.58 -12.67
CA ARG A 40 -3.89 2.73 -13.86
C ARG A 40 -4.64 3.43 -14.99
N ASP A 41 -5.77 4.04 -14.66
CA ASP A 41 -6.66 4.62 -15.67
C ASP A 41 -6.15 6.00 -16.17
N ALA A 42 -5.08 6.52 -15.56
CA ALA A 42 -4.49 7.80 -15.94
C ALA A 42 -3.62 7.69 -17.20
N LYS A 43 -3.76 8.65 -18.11
CA LYS A 43 -2.89 8.76 -19.29
C LYS A 43 -1.42 9.00 -18.88
N PRO A 44 -0.44 8.44 -19.61
CA PRO A 44 0.98 8.52 -19.26
C PRO A 44 1.62 9.91 -19.23
N ALA A 45 1.05 10.87 -19.95
CA ALA A 45 1.50 12.27 -19.92
C ALA A 45 0.61 13.18 -19.06
N SER A 46 -0.22 12.63 -18.16
CA SER A 46 -1.22 13.44 -17.47
C SER A 46 -0.64 14.37 -16.40
N ARG A 47 -1.04 15.65 -16.47
CA ARG A 47 -0.92 16.64 -15.40
C ARG A 47 -1.62 16.08 -14.15
N GLY A 48 -0.86 15.61 -13.17
CA GLY A 48 -1.40 14.97 -11.97
C GLY A 48 -0.68 13.72 -11.49
N LEU A 49 0.37 13.26 -12.19
CA LEU A 49 1.18 12.10 -11.75
C LEU A 49 1.69 12.26 -10.31
N ARG A 50 2.26 13.42 -9.96
CA ARG A 50 2.70 13.72 -8.59
C ARG A 50 1.59 13.59 -7.55
N VAL A 51 0.39 14.10 -7.86
CA VAL A 51 -0.76 14.04 -6.94
C VAL A 51 -1.18 12.59 -6.72
N ARG A 52 -1.26 11.80 -7.80
CA ARG A 52 -1.61 10.37 -7.70
C ARG A 52 -0.55 9.59 -6.94
N LEU A 53 0.73 9.78 -7.23
CA LEU A 53 1.82 9.12 -6.49
C LEU A 53 1.80 9.46 -5.00
N ARG A 54 1.50 10.70 -4.63
CA ARG A 54 1.31 11.09 -3.23
C ARG A 54 0.09 10.43 -2.58
N ALA A 55 -1.03 10.34 -3.31
CA ALA A 55 -2.21 9.63 -2.82
C ALA A 55 -1.93 8.13 -2.63
N THR A 56 -1.23 7.48 -3.56
CA THR A 56 -0.80 6.07 -3.44
C THR A 56 0.18 5.89 -2.28
N SER A 57 1.12 6.83 -2.10
CA SER A 57 2.04 6.84 -0.96
C SER A 57 1.31 6.93 0.38
N ALA A 58 0.32 7.82 0.49
CA ALA A 58 -0.51 7.98 1.69
C ALA A 58 -1.31 6.70 2.00
N ALA A 59 -1.94 6.11 0.98
CA ALA A 59 -2.67 4.85 1.14
C ALA A 59 -1.76 3.69 1.57
N ALA A 60 -0.51 3.63 1.07
CA ALA A 60 0.46 2.65 1.55
C ALA A 60 0.84 2.89 3.02
N ALA A 61 1.04 4.14 3.44
CA ALA A 61 1.32 4.46 4.83
C ALA A 61 0.15 4.12 5.77
N GLU A 62 -1.10 4.31 5.32
CA GLU A 62 -2.30 3.89 6.05
C GLU A 62 -2.35 2.36 6.24
N MET A 63 -2.04 1.57 5.20
CA MET A 63 -1.91 0.12 5.32
C MET A 63 -0.87 -0.29 6.35
N ALA A 64 0.28 0.39 6.37
CA ALA A 64 1.34 0.12 7.35
C ALA A 64 0.92 0.48 8.78
N ALA A 65 0.20 1.59 8.96
CA ALA A 65 -0.33 1.99 10.27
C ALA A 65 -1.33 0.96 10.81
N VAL A 66 -2.30 0.57 9.98
CA VAL A 66 -3.32 -0.41 10.41
C VAL A 66 -2.72 -1.78 10.67
N ALA A 67 -1.72 -2.21 9.89
CA ALA A 67 -1.02 -3.46 10.16
C ALA A 67 -0.34 -3.47 11.54
N ARG A 68 0.26 -2.35 11.96
CA ARG A 68 0.82 -2.20 13.32
C ARG A 68 -0.24 -2.19 14.41
N GLU A 69 -1.35 -1.48 14.19
CA GLU A 69 -2.46 -1.43 15.15
C GLU A 69 -3.09 -2.82 15.33
N ALA A 70 -3.24 -3.56 14.23
CA ALA A 70 -3.67 -4.94 14.24
C ALA A 70 -2.73 -5.86 15.00
N GLU A 71 -1.43 -5.73 14.80
CA GLU A 71 -0.43 -6.52 15.52
C GLU A 71 -0.50 -6.22 17.02
N ALA A 72 -0.59 -4.95 17.39
CA ALA A 72 -0.75 -4.50 18.77
C ALA A 72 -2.07 -5.00 19.41
N ALA A 73 -3.13 -5.14 18.61
CA ALA A 73 -4.41 -5.72 19.03
C ALA A 73 -4.40 -7.27 19.13
N GLY A 74 -3.26 -7.91 18.79
CA GLY A 74 -3.11 -9.36 18.78
C GLY A 74 -3.94 -10.04 17.69
N LEU A 75 -4.23 -9.33 16.61
CA LEU A 75 -4.86 -9.90 15.43
C LEU A 75 -3.82 -10.66 14.61
N ALA A 76 -4.29 -11.63 13.83
CA ALA A 76 -3.46 -12.28 12.82
C ALA A 76 -3.77 -11.68 11.45
N TRP A 77 -2.75 -11.53 10.60
CA TRP A 77 -2.97 -11.11 9.22
C TRP A 77 -3.97 -12.01 8.49
N ALA A 78 -4.02 -13.31 8.79
CA ALA A 78 -5.02 -14.23 8.23
C ALA A 78 -6.49 -13.88 8.59
N VAL A 79 -6.72 -13.12 9.66
CA VAL A 79 -8.05 -12.68 10.11
C VAL A 79 -8.45 -11.33 9.48
N LEU A 80 -7.46 -10.49 9.18
CA LEU A 80 -7.64 -9.21 8.48
C LEU A 80 -7.47 -9.33 6.98
N GLY A 81 -6.89 -10.44 6.54
CA GLY A 81 -6.53 -10.72 5.17
C GLY A 81 -7.77 -10.69 4.29
N PRO A 82 -7.57 -10.45 2.99
CA PRO A 82 -8.64 -10.14 2.08
C PRO A 82 -9.71 -11.23 2.17
N SER A 83 -10.92 -10.82 2.54
CA SER A 83 -12.10 -11.62 2.29
C SER A 83 -12.18 -11.76 0.78
N HIS A 84 -11.65 -12.86 0.23
CA HIS A 84 -11.55 -13.16 -1.20
C HIS A 84 -10.42 -12.46 -1.98
N GLY A 85 -9.17 -12.89 -1.80
CA GLY A 85 -8.15 -12.83 -2.86
C GLY A 85 -7.72 -11.46 -3.41
N SER A 86 -7.98 -10.34 -2.73
CA SER A 86 -7.85 -8.99 -3.34
C SER A 86 -6.55 -8.23 -3.09
N VAL A 87 -5.54 -8.77 -2.38
CA VAL A 87 -4.17 -8.21 -2.55
C VAL A 87 -3.52 -8.65 -3.87
N ASP A 88 -4.31 -9.27 -4.77
CA ASP A 88 -3.90 -9.63 -6.13
C ASP A 88 -3.70 -8.43 -7.09
N ALA A 89 -3.89 -7.19 -6.63
CA ALA A 89 -3.72 -5.97 -7.45
C ALA A 89 -2.30 -5.33 -7.37
N LEU A 90 -1.32 -5.97 -6.75
CA LEU A 90 0.05 -5.44 -6.73
C LEU A 90 0.96 -5.80 -7.93
N PRO A 91 0.64 -6.70 -8.91
CA PRO A 91 1.66 -7.15 -9.85
C PRO A 91 1.86 -6.14 -10.98
N GLY A 92 2.74 -5.16 -10.75
CA GLY A 92 3.17 -4.19 -11.77
C GLY A 92 2.06 -3.26 -12.24
N GLU A 93 1.04 -3.01 -11.41
CA GLU A 93 -0.06 -2.10 -11.74
C GLU A 93 0.41 -0.64 -11.86
N LEU A 94 1.46 -0.26 -11.13
CA LEU A 94 2.16 1.00 -11.40
C LEU A 94 2.99 0.93 -12.70
N ALA A 95 3.39 -0.25 -13.17
CA ALA A 95 4.44 -0.43 -14.17
C ALA A 95 4.04 -0.25 -15.66
N ALA A 96 2.76 -0.13 -16.01
CA ALA A 96 2.35 -0.17 -17.43
C ALA A 96 1.17 0.76 -17.72
N PRO A 97 1.36 2.09 -17.81
CA PRO A 97 2.01 2.71 -18.98
C PRO A 97 2.94 3.90 -18.69
N ASN A 98 3.19 4.21 -17.42
CA ASN A 98 3.86 5.46 -16.97
C ASN A 98 5.35 5.25 -16.66
N ARG A 99 5.91 4.11 -17.05
CA ARG A 99 7.24 3.68 -16.65
C ARG A 99 8.29 4.68 -17.08
N TRP A 100 8.96 5.29 -16.11
CA TRP A 100 10.07 6.20 -16.33
C TRP A 100 11.38 5.46 -15.98
N PRO A 101 12.43 5.52 -16.82
CA PRO A 101 13.68 4.83 -16.55
C PRO A 101 14.52 5.64 -15.55
N CYS A 102 14.05 5.75 -14.30
CA CYS A 102 14.78 6.37 -13.19
C CYS A 102 14.93 5.39 -12.01
N ALA A 103 15.90 5.67 -11.13
CA ALA A 103 16.19 4.82 -9.97
C ALA A 103 15.02 4.75 -8.99
N GLU A 104 14.26 5.85 -8.85
CA GLU A 104 13.08 5.95 -8.00
C GLU A 104 11.96 5.03 -8.50
N TRP A 105 11.79 4.92 -9.82
CA TRP A 105 10.83 3.99 -10.40
C TRP A 105 11.22 2.54 -10.13
N ALA A 106 12.49 2.19 -10.32
CA ALA A 106 12.99 0.86 -10.03
C ALA A 106 12.88 0.50 -8.53
N ALA A 107 12.99 1.50 -7.64
CA ALA A 107 12.76 1.33 -6.22
C ALA A 107 11.29 1.03 -5.89
N VAL A 108 10.34 1.73 -6.53
CA VAL A 108 8.91 1.43 -6.42
C VAL A 108 8.60 0.01 -6.90
N GLU A 109 9.08 -0.38 -8.09
CA GLU A 109 8.87 -1.74 -8.62
C GLU A 109 9.43 -2.83 -7.69
N ARG A 110 10.56 -2.58 -7.02
CA ARG A 110 11.14 -3.50 -6.05
C ARG A 110 10.30 -3.58 -4.78
N ALA A 111 9.84 -2.44 -4.27
CA ALA A 111 9.00 -2.37 -3.08
C ALA A 111 7.64 -3.04 -3.31
N GLU A 112 7.01 -2.82 -4.46
CA GLU A 112 5.76 -3.48 -4.85
C GLU A 112 5.91 -5.00 -4.86
N ARG A 113 6.97 -5.53 -5.48
CA ARG A 113 7.23 -6.98 -5.48
C ARG A 113 7.38 -7.53 -4.07
N GLY A 114 8.07 -6.81 -3.19
CA GLY A 114 8.16 -7.16 -1.77
C GLY A 114 6.78 -7.20 -1.12
N ALA A 115 5.95 -6.19 -1.38
CA ALA A 115 4.62 -6.08 -0.79
C ALA A 115 3.70 -7.22 -1.23
N VAL A 116 3.77 -7.65 -2.50
CA VAL A 116 3.05 -8.84 -3.00
C VAL A 116 3.42 -10.08 -2.19
N THR A 117 4.71 -10.31 -2.01
CA THR A 117 5.22 -11.52 -1.34
C THR A 117 4.75 -11.56 0.11
N VAL A 118 4.88 -10.45 0.82
CA VAL A 118 4.52 -10.34 2.23
C VAL A 118 3.00 -10.36 2.43
N ALA A 119 2.23 -9.71 1.56
CA ALA A 119 0.76 -9.74 1.67
C ALA A 119 0.17 -11.16 1.57
N ARG A 120 0.85 -12.08 0.88
CA ARG A 120 0.40 -13.47 0.67
C ARG A 120 0.71 -14.41 1.84
N ALA A 121 1.83 -14.20 2.53
CA ALA A 121 2.35 -15.19 3.48
C ALA A 121 3.01 -14.60 4.73
N GLY A 122 3.06 -13.28 4.84
CA GLY A 122 3.74 -12.58 5.92
C GLY A 122 2.89 -12.38 7.17
N THR A 123 3.57 -11.91 8.19
CA THR A 123 3.03 -11.41 9.45
C THR A 123 2.61 -9.95 9.32
N LEU A 124 1.82 -9.45 10.28
CA LEU A 124 1.40 -8.05 10.30
C LEU A 124 2.59 -7.07 10.39
N GLY A 125 3.62 -7.42 11.18
CA GLY A 125 4.84 -6.62 11.26
C GLY A 125 5.56 -6.53 9.91
N GLU A 126 5.71 -7.65 9.20
CA GLU A 126 6.30 -7.67 7.86
C GLU A 126 5.45 -6.86 6.86
N VAL A 127 4.11 -6.97 6.94
CA VAL A 127 3.18 -6.17 6.12
C VAL A 127 3.37 -4.68 6.41
N ALA A 128 3.49 -4.28 7.67
CA ALA A 128 3.74 -2.89 8.01
C ALA A 128 5.05 -2.37 7.41
N GLU A 129 6.14 -3.13 7.58
CA GLU A 129 7.46 -2.75 7.07
C GLU A 129 7.47 -2.58 5.55
N VAL A 130 6.86 -3.52 4.82
CA VAL A 130 6.90 -3.48 3.35
C VAL A 130 6.05 -2.35 2.77
N PHE A 131 4.92 -2.03 3.41
CA PHE A 131 4.08 -0.91 3.01
C PHE A 131 4.71 0.44 3.38
N ASP A 132 5.47 0.54 4.48
CA ASP A 132 6.29 1.72 4.78
C ASP A 132 7.38 1.94 3.71
N VAL A 133 8.08 0.87 3.30
CA VAL A 133 9.07 0.93 2.22
C VAL A 133 8.43 1.38 0.90
N LEU A 134 7.26 0.84 0.58
CA LEU A 134 6.50 1.23 -0.60
C LEU A 134 6.04 2.69 -0.55
N ALA A 135 5.49 3.13 0.59
CA ALA A 135 5.09 4.51 0.81
C ALA A 135 6.27 5.48 0.61
N GLY A 136 7.44 5.15 1.16
CA GLY A 136 8.66 5.93 0.99
C GLY A 136 9.16 5.98 -0.45
N ALA A 137 9.14 4.84 -1.16
CA ALA A 137 9.53 4.79 -2.57
C ALA A 137 8.59 5.65 -3.45
N LEU A 138 7.28 5.58 -3.21
CA LEU A 138 6.27 6.38 -3.91
C LEU A 138 6.41 7.88 -3.63
N ALA A 139 6.72 8.27 -2.39
CA ALA A 139 6.94 9.67 -2.04
C ALA A 139 8.15 10.25 -2.79
N ARG A 140 9.27 9.51 -2.81
CA ARG A 140 10.47 9.91 -3.56
C ARG A 140 10.20 10.04 -5.05
N LEU A 141 9.49 9.07 -5.63
CA LEU A 141 9.09 9.14 -7.02
C LEU A 141 8.18 10.34 -7.30
N ALA A 142 7.27 10.67 -6.38
CA ALA A 142 6.39 11.83 -6.52
C ALA A 142 7.16 13.17 -6.51
N ASP A 143 8.20 13.27 -5.68
CA ASP A 143 9.03 14.47 -5.61
C ASP A 143 9.82 14.67 -6.89
N VAL A 144 10.38 13.59 -7.42
CA VAL A 144 11.12 13.58 -8.68
C VAL A 144 10.20 13.80 -9.89
N ALA A 145 8.97 13.27 -9.87
CA ALA A 145 7.95 13.57 -10.87
C ALA A 145 7.47 15.04 -10.86
N GLY A 146 7.73 15.78 -9.79
CA GLY A 146 7.51 17.22 -9.72
C GLY A 146 8.58 18.04 -10.44
N LYS A 147 9.65 17.41 -10.92
CA LYS A 147 10.83 18.05 -11.48
C LYS A 147 11.38 17.26 -12.69
N PRO A 148 10.61 17.17 -13.79
CA PRO A 148 10.98 16.38 -14.96
C PRO A 148 12.35 16.74 -15.56
N ASP A 149 12.78 17.99 -15.44
CA ASP A 149 14.05 18.47 -16.00
C ASP A 149 15.28 17.96 -15.23
N GLU A 150 15.14 17.60 -13.94
CA GLU A 150 16.22 17.08 -13.10
C GLU A 150 16.47 15.56 -13.32
N LEU A 151 15.57 14.89 -14.05
CA LEU A 151 15.61 13.44 -14.27
C LEU A 151 16.54 12.98 -15.40
N GLY A 152 17.12 13.92 -16.16
CA GLY A 152 18.07 13.61 -17.25
C GLY A 152 17.50 12.76 -18.38
N ALA A 153 16.18 12.54 -18.42
CA ALA A 153 15.51 11.80 -19.46
C ALA A 153 14.91 12.77 -20.46
N ASP A 154 15.30 12.66 -21.74
CA ASP A 154 14.45 13.04 -22.86
C ASP A 154 13.10 12.33 -22.68
N VAL A 155 12.16 12.99 -22.00
CA VAL A 155 10.75 12.64 -22.07
C VAL A 155 10.39 12.93 -23.53
N PRO A 156 10.08 11.93 -24.37
CA PRO A 156 9.71 12.22 -25.74
C PRO A 156 8.47 13.11 -25.67
N ALA A 157 8.67 14.38 -26.04
CA ALA A 157 7.61 15.36 -26.23
C ALA A 157 6.72 14.83 -27.36
N ARG A 158 5.74 13.98 -27.03
CA ARG A 158 4.81 13.47 -28.02
C ARG A 158 3.75 14.54 -28.27
N GLY A 159 3.98 15.31 -29.34
CA GLY A 159 2.92 15.88 -30.15
C GLY A 159 2.55 17.33 -29.85
N ALA A 160 3.47 18.25 -30.12
CA ALA A 160 3.07 19.44 -30.86
C ALA A 160 2.66 18.98 -32.26
N ASN A 161 1.37 18.74 -32.49
CA ASN A 161 0.84 18.68 -33.85
C ASN A 161 0.26 20.06 -34.16
N THR A 162 1.07 20.80 -34.92
CA THR A 162 0.64 21.69 -36.01
C THR A 162 -0.48 21.10 -36.85
#